data_AF-A0A401XNS6-F1
#
_entry.id   AF-A0A401XNS6-F1
#
_cell.length_a   1.000
_cell.length_b   1.000
_cell.length_c   1.000
_cell.angle_alpha   90.00
_cell.angle_beta   90.00
_cell.angle_gamma   90.00
#
_symmetry.space_group_name_H-M   'P 1'
#
loop_
_entity.id
_entity.type
_entity.pdbx_description
1 polymer ?
#
loop_
_entity_poly.entity_id
_entity_poly.type
_entity_poly.pdbx_seq_one_letter_code
_entity_poly.pdbx_strand_id
1 'polypeptide(L)'
;MVSLPFLYYVSSARRMHIEPKRVVITGGPGSGKTTILNQLRKRGFPVFEEISREIIRQSLQSGSDILPWDNLMDFSREVFFRRAKQYHAANDGLSFYDRSVIDTLAYLPLDNLTPDEEMTSWALHHKYFPSVFIAPPWREIYNRDPERREDWTTAVRIHDFLTETYTKFGYTLISIPFYTPEKRAEFILRKIEELEQFGYR
;
A
#
# COMPACT_ATOMS: atom_id res chain seq x y z
N MET A 1 35.13 16.77 40.63
CA MET A 1 34.06 17.33 41.49
C MET A 1 33.85 18.78 41.08
N VAL A 2 32.74 19.27 40.56
CA VAL A 2 31.46 18.73 40.06
C VAL A 2 31.12 19.69 38.91
N SER A 3 31.01 19.20 37.68
CA SER A 3 30.53 20.01 36.55
C SER A 3 29.02 20.20 36.69
N LEU A 4 28.57 21.45 36.79
CA LEU A 4 27.15 21.80 36.83
C LEU A 4 26.42 21.33 35.56
N PRO A 5 25.14 20.94 35.67
CA PRO A 5 24.39 20.41 34.54
C PRO A 5 23.95 21.51 33.58
N PHE A 6 24.04 21.15 32.30
CA PHE A 6 23.57 21.81 31.09
C PHE A 6 22.02 21.94 31.11
N LEU A 7 21.46 22.74 32.01
CA LEU A 7 20.12 23.29 31.88
C LEU A 7 20.29 24.77 31.55
N TYR A 8 20.11 25.15 30.29
CA TYR A 8 19.62 26.44 29.77
C TYR A 8 20.08 26.68 28.32
N TYR A 9 19.49 25.93 27.38
CA TYR A 9 19.33 26.25 25.95
C TYR A 9 18.46 25.11 25.40
N VAL A 10 17.20 25.22 25.00
CA VAL A 10 16.58 26.19 24.10
C VAL A 10 15.07 26.22 24.36
N SER A 11 14.55 27.44 24.50
CA SER A 11 13.14 27.81 24.36
C SER A 11 12.59 27.43 22.97
N SER A 12 11.33 26.98 22.93
CA SER A 12 10.51 26.71 21.73
C SER A 12 10.99 25.58 20.82
N ALA A 13 10.77 24.33 21.25
CA ALA A 13 10.63 23.22 20.31
C ALA A 13 9.36 23.47 19.45
N ARG A 14 9.52 24.10 18.28
CA ARG A 14 8.66 23.78 17.13
C ARG A 14 8.71 22.26 17.02
N ARG A 15 7.58 21.56 17.11
CA ARG A 15 7.51 20.15 16.72
C ARG A 15 8.13 20.08 15.33
N MET A 16 9.25 19.37 15.19
CA MET A 16 9.82 19.10 13.88
C MET A 16 8.83 18.19 13.18
N HIS A 17 7.95 18.77 12.38
CA HIS A 17 7.04 18.04 11.52
C HIS A 17 7.88 17.29 10.50
N ILE A 18 7.91 15.97 10.62
CA ILE A 18 8.50 15.10 9.62
C ILE A 18 7.38 14.79 8.64
N GLU A 19 7.50 15.27 7.40
CA GLU A 19 6.53 15.02 6.34
C GLU A 19 6.12 13.53 6.31
N PRO A 20 4.80 13.21 6.19
CA PRO A 20 4.35 11.83 6.19
C PRO A 20 4.96 11.03 5.04
N LYS A 21 5.70 9.98 5.38
CA LYS A 21 6.28 9.02 4.43
C LYS A 21 5.32 7.85 4.27
N ARG A 22 4.61 7.83 3.14
CA ARG A 22 3.56 6.85 2.84
C ARG A 22 4.14 5.73 1.99
N VAL A 23 4.58 4.64 2.61
CA VAL A 23 5.16 3.48 1.91
C VAL A 23 4.07 2.49 1.55
N VAL A 24 4.04 2.09 0.28
CA VAL A 24 3.05 1.14 -0.23
C VAL A 24 3.64 -0.26 -0.30
N ILE A 25 2.89 -1.24 0.21
CA ILE A 25 3.12 -2.66 0.01
C ILE A 25 2.00 -3.18 -0.89
N THR A 26 2.32 -3.47 -2.15
CA THR A 26 1.39 -3.94 -3.19
C THR A 26 1.64 -5.40 -3.56
N GLY A 27 0.78 -5.97 -4.41
CA GLY A 27 0.85 -7.35 -4.91
C GLY A 27 -0.54 -7.99 -5.00
N GLY A 28 -0.69 -9.02 -5.83
CA GLY A 28 -1.97 -9.73 -6.02
C GLY A 28 -2.52 -10.39 -4.74
N PRO A 29 -3.76 -10.91 -4.77
CA PRO A 29 -4.28 -11.75 -3.70
C PRO A 29 -3.34 -12.93 -3.39
N GLY A 30 -3.22 -13.31 -2.12
CA GLY A 30 -2.42 -14.49 -1.71
C GLY A 30 -0.89 -14.29 -1.67
N SER A 31 -0.35 -13.09 -1.95
CA SER A 31 1.10 -12.85 -1.96
C SER A 31 1.76 -12.67 -0.57
N GLY A 32 1.01 -12.90 0.50
CA GLY A 32 1.50 -12.82 1.89
C GLY A 32 1.69 -11.40 2.44
N LYS A 33 1.07 -10.37 1.84
CA LYS A 33 1.18 -8.97 2.32
C LYS A 33 0.72 -8.79 3.76
N THR A 34 -0.44 -9.34 4.10
CA THR A 34 -1.04 -9.20 5.43
C THR A 34 -0.11 -9.68 6.54
N THR A 35 0.66 -10.76 6.31
CA THR A 35 1.62 -11.25 7.32
C THR A 35 2.81 -10.30 7.48
N ILE A 36 3.28 -9.67 6.40
CA ILE A 36 4.33 -8.64 6.44
C ILE A 36 3.84 -7.41 7.22
N LEU A 37 2.65 -6.92 6.88
CA LEU A 37 2.04 -5.74 7.51
C LEU A 37 1.80 -5.95 9.00
N ASN A 38 1.37 -7.15 9.39
CA ASN A 38 1.26 -7.53 10.80
C ASN A 38 2.60 -7.47 11.54
N GLN A 39 3.71 -7.86 10.90
CA GLN A 39 5.05 -7.73 11.50
C GLN A 39 5.48 -6.28 11.63
N LEU A 40 5.17 -5.42 10.64
CA LEU A 40 5.44 -3.99 10.72
C LEU A 40 4.63 -3.32 11.84
N ARG A 41 3.35 -3.67 11.99
CA ARG A 41 2.51 -3.21 13.10
C ARG A 41 3.08 -3.61 14.47
N LYS A 42 3.52 -4.87 14.62
CA LYS A 42 4.15 -5.35 15.87
C LYS A 42 5.42 -4.56 16.24
N ARG A 43 6.10 -3.97 15.26
CA ARG A 43 7.27 -3.10 15.45
C ARG A 43 6.92 -1.63 15.72
N GLY A 44 5.62 -1.30 15.82
CA GLY A 44 5.15 0.04 16.20
C GLY A 44 4.85 0.97 15.03
N PHE A 45 4.93 0.50 13.77
CA PHE A 45 4.61 1.33 12.61
C PHE A 45 3.10 1.43 12.36
N PRO A 46 2.57 2.62 12.04
CA PRO A 46 1.21 2.78 11.54
C PRO A 46 1.00 1.98 10.24
N VAL A 47 -0.15 1.29 10.17
CA VAL A 47 -0.55 0.49 9.01
C VAL A 47 -1.99 0.81 8.63
N PHE A 48 -2.20 1.20 7.37
CA PHE A 48 -3.51 1.35 6.75
C PHE A 48 -3.88 0.06 6.00
N GLU A 49 -4.97 -0.57 6.42
CA GLU A 49 -5.39 -1.92 5.97
C GLU A 49 -6.16 -1.91 4.63
N GLU A 50 -6.22 -3.08 4.00
CA GLU A 50 -7.04 -3.33 2.80
C GLU A 50 -8.54 -3.18 3.12
N ILE A 51 -9.19 -2.21 2.48
CA ILE A 51 -10.61 -1.88 2.68
C ILE A 51 -11.58 -2.63 1.76
N SER A 52 -11.08 -3.25 0.68
CA SER A 52 -11.92 -3.86 -0.36
C SER A 52 -12.82 -4.97 0.18
N ARG A 53 -12.33 -5.73 1.17
CA ARG A 53 -13.11 -6.80 1.82
C ARG A 53 -14.30 -6.27 2.62
N GLU A 54 -14.14 -5.11 3.25
CA GLU A 54 -15.21 -4.47 4.00
C GLU A 54 -16.33 -4.02 3.05
N ILE A 55 -15.96 -3.40 1.93
CA ILE A 55 -16.91 -2.96 0.90
C ILE A 55 -17.68 -4.16 0.34
N ILE A 56 -16.98 -5.26 -0.02
CA ILE A 56 -17.64 -6.48 -0.51
C ILE A 56 -18.67 -7.01 0.49
N ARG A 57 -18.31 -7.07 1.78
CA ARG A 57 -19.22 -7.54 2.84
C ARG A 57 -20.43 -6.63 2.98
N GLN A 58 -20.22 -5.30 2.95
CA GLN A 58 -21.30 -4.31 3.02
C GLN A 58 -22.26 -4.43 1.82
N SER A 59 -21.74 -4.56 0.60
CA SER A 59 -22.56 -4.71 -0.61
C SER A 59 -23.36 -6.02 -0.61
N LEU A 60 -22.75 -7.13 -0.20
CA LEU A 60 -23.46 -8.42 -0.08
C LEU A 60 -24.58 -8.38 0.97
N GLN A 61 -24.37 -7.67 2.09
CA GLN A 61 -25.39 -7.53 3.13
C GLN A 61 -26.54 -6.61 2.71
N SER A 62 -26.26 -5.57 1.91
CA SER A 62 -27.27 -4.62 1.45
C SER A 62 -27.97 -5.03 0.15
N GLY A 63 -27.47 -6.07 -0.53
CA GLY A 63 -27.95 -6.48 -1.86
C GLY A 63 -27.53 -5.53 -2.98
N SER A 64 -26.49 -4.71 -2.76
CA SER A 64 -25.91 -3.83 -3.77
C SER A 64 -25.03 -4.60 -4.75
N ASP A 65 -24.97 -4.12 -5.98
CA ASP A 65 -24.12 -4.58 -7.07
C ASP A 65 -22.70 -3.98 -7.06
N ILE A 66 -22.35 -3.15 -6.07
CA ILE A 66 -21.00 -2.58 -5.88
C ILE A 66 -20.04 -3.69 -5.42
N LEU A 67 -19.71 -4.57 -6.35
CA LEU A 67 -18.93 -5.78 -6.18
C LEU A 67 -17.96 -5.89 -7.36
N PRO A 68 -16.74 -6.43 -7.14
CA PRO A 68 -15.72 -6.46 -8.19
C PRO A 68 -16.07 -7.37 -9.37
N TRP A 69 -17.05 -8.26 -9.24
CA TRP A 69 -17.51 -9.17 -10.31
C TRP A 69 -18.85 -8.76 -10.94
N ASP A 70 -19.57 -7.78 -10.37
CA ASP A 70 -20.87 -7.32 -10.88
C ASP A 70 -20.74 -5.90 -11.47
N ASN A 71 -20.08 -4.98 -10.77
CA ASN A 71 -19.84 -3.60 -11.22
C ASN A 71 -18.46 -3.12 -10.76
N LEU A 72 -17.42 -3.48 -11.54
CA LEU A 72 -16.03 -3.19 -11.19
C LEU A 72 -15.72 -1.68 -11.13
N MET A 73 -16.37 -0.85 -11.96
CA MET A 73 -16.10 0.60 -11.99
C MET A 73 -16.56 1.26 -10.70
N ASP A 74 -17.81 1.05 -10.28
CA ASP A 74 -18.34 1.69 -9.07
C ASP A 74 -17.73 1.08 -7.81
N PHE A 75 -17.42 -0.22 -7.82
CA PHE A 75 -16.60 -0.83 -6.77
C PHE A 75 -15.22 -0.16 -6.66
N SER A 76 -14.56 0.06 -7.79
CA SER A 76 -13.25 0.72 -7.83
C SER A 76 -13.34 2.17 -7.36
N ARG A 77 -14.40 2.92 -7.70
CA ARG A 77 -14.65 4.26 -7.15
C ARG A 77 -14.76 4.27 -5.64
N GLU A 78 -15.56 3.37 -5.07
CA GLU A 78 -15.73 3.29 -3.62
C GLU A 78 -14.41 2.96 -2.91
N VAL A 79 -13.65 1.99 -3.43
CA VAL A 79 -12.31 1.66 -2.94
C VAL A 79 -11.37 2.87 -3.07
N PHE A 80 -11.40 3.56 -4.21
CA PHE A 80 -10.56 4.73 -4.48
C PHE A 80 -10.78 5.82 -3.42
N PHE A 81 -12.02 6.24 -3.20
CA PHE A 81 -12.34 7.33 -2.28
C PHE A 81 -11.98 7.01 -0.83
N ARG A 82 -12.22 5.76 -0.38
CA ARG A 82 -11.81 5.34 0.96
C ARG A 82 -10.28 5.26 1.10
N ARG A 83 -9.53 4.86 0.07
CA ARG A 83 -8.06 4.92 0.07
C ARG A 83 -7.52 6.35 0.05
N ALA A 84 -8.16 7.26 -0.68
CA ALA A 84 -7.82 8.68 -0.63
C ALA A 84 -7.99 9.25 0.79
N LYS A 85 -9.04 8.84 1.52
CA LYS A 85 -9.19 9.17 2.95
C LYS A 85 -8.04 8.61 3.80
N GLN A 86 -7.64 7.35 3.59
CA GLN A 86 -6.47 6.76 4.29
C GLN A 86 -5.16 7.53 3.97
N TYR A 87 -5.00 8.04 2.75
CA TYR A 87 -3.84 8.85 2.37
C TYR A 87 -3.72 10.12 3.21
N HIS A 88 -4.83 10.84 3.39
CA HIS A 88 -4.87 12.07 4.18
C HIS A 88 -4.79 11.85 5.69
N ALA A 89 -5.09 10.63 6.17
CA ALA A 89 -5.06 10.28 7.58
C ALA A 89 -3.66 9.93 8.12
N ALA A 90 -2.62 9.89 7.27
CA ALA A 90 -1.25 9.65 7.74
C ALA A 90 -0.75 10.78 8.64
N ASN A 91 -0.22 10.39 9.79
CA ASN A 91 0.55 11.28 10.67
C ASN A 91 1.98 11.44 10.17
N ASP A 92 2.72 12.36 10.78
CA ASP A 92 4.15 12.58 10.56
C ASP A 92 4.95 11.27 10.66
N GLY A 93 5.98 11.13 9.82
CA GLY A 93 6.85 9.97 9.79
C GLY A 93 6.38 8.80 8.91
N LEU A 94 6.91 7.61 9.16
CA LEU A 94 6.75 6.43 8.29
C LEU A 94 5.45 5.67 8.58
N SER A 95 4.62 5.51 7.54
CA SER A 95 3.39 4.71 7.56
C SER A 95 3.34 3.72 6.40
N PHE A 96 2.76 2.55 6.62
CA PHE A 96 2.62 1.50 5.61
C PHE A 96 1.17 1.34 5.14
N TYR A 97 0.99 1.08 3.85
CA TYR A 97 -0.31 0.91 3.22
C TYR A 97 -0.42 -0.49 2.59
N ASP A 98 -1.44 -1.26 2.99
CA ASP A 98 -1.87 -2.44 2.26
C ASP A 98 -2.64 -1.98 1.01
N ARG A 99 -1.88 -1.78 -0.06
CA ARG A 99 -2.31 -1.19 -1.34
C ARG A 99 -2.54 0.31 -1.30
N SER A 100 -2.39 0.96 -2.46
CA SER A 100 -2.67 2.39 -2.64
C SER A 100 -3.81 2.65 -3.62
N VAL A 101 -4.15 3.91 -3.89
CA VAL A 101 -5.09 4.22 -4.97
C VAL A 101 -4.59 3.70 -6.33
N ILE A 102 -3.28 3.55 -6.51
CA ILE A 102 -2.69 3.06 -7.76
C ILE A 102 -3.04 1.58 -7.97
N ASP A 103 -3.08 0.77 -6.89
CA ASP A 103 -3.63 -0.58 -6.98
C ASP A 103 -5.07 -0.56 -7.49
N THR A 104 -5.90 0.41 -7.11
CA THR A 104 -7.28 0.48 -7.62
C THR A 104 -7.30 0.64 -9.14
N LEU A 105 -6.48 1.55 -9.67
CA LEU A 105 -6.40 1.80 -11.11
C LEU A 105 -5.84 0.58 -11.86
N ALA A 106 -4.92 -0.15 -11.24
CA ALA A 106 -4.29 -1.33 -11.83
C ALA A 106 -5.24 -2.53 -12.01
N TYR A 107 -6.40 -2.56 -11.33
CA TYR A 107 -7.36 -3.66 -11.50
C TYR A 107 -8.35 -3.41 -12.63
N LEU A 108 -8.59 -2.15 -13.02
CA LEU A 108 -9.55 -1.80 -14.07
C LEU A 108 -9.30 -2.51 -15.43
N PRO A 109 -8.06 -2.75 -15.88
CA PRO A 109 -7.81 -3.50 -17.10
C PRO A 109 -8.29 -4.94 -17.10
N LEU A 110 -8.66 -5.53 -15.95
CA LEU A 110 -9.27 -6.87 -15.90
C LEU A 110 -10.57 -6.94 -16.70
N ASP A 111 -11.37 -5.87 -16.69
CA ASP A 111 -12.64 -5.75 -17.42
C ASP A 111 -12.53 -4.75 -18.60
N ASN A 112 -11.32 -4.51 -19.10
CA ASN A 112 -11.04 -3.52 -20.15
C ASN A 112 -11.52 -2.10 -19.81
N LEU A 113 -11.54 -1.75 -18.53
CA LEU A 113 -11.91 -0.42 -18.05
C LEU A 113 -10.67 0.47 -17.91
N THR A 114 -10.90 1.78 -17.99
CA THR A 114 -9.90 2.82 -17.72
C THR A 114 -10.36 3.71 -16.58
N PRO A 115 -9.45 4.24 -15.75
CA PRO A 115 -9.84 5.17 -14.69
C PRO A 115 -10.45 6.44 -15.26
N ASP A 116 -11.38 7.04 -14.51
CA ASP A 116 -11.91 8.35 -14.87
C ASP A 116 -10.89 9.47 -14.58
N GLU A 117 -11.23 10.68 -15.04
CA GLU A 117 -10.35 11.86 -14.94
C GLU A 117 -10.07 12.22 -13.48
N GLU A 118 -11.07 12.09 -12.60
CA GLU A 118 -10.95 12.39 -11.17
C GLU A 118 -9.91 11.47 -10.50
N MET A 119 -10.05 10.16 -10.70
CA MET A 119 -9.08 9.19 -10.16
C MET A 119 -7.67 9.44 -10.68
N THR A 120 -7.56 9.66 -11.99
CA THR A 120 -6.26 9.87 -12.65
C THR A 120 -5.59 11.14 -12.15
N SER A 121 -6.33 12.25 -12.11
CA SER A 121 -5.83 13.54 -11.62
C SER A 121 -5.39 13.44 -10.17
N TRP A 122 -6.21 12.84 -9.29
CA TRP A 122 -5.86 12.71 -7.88
C TRP A 122 -4.58 11.87 -7.71
N ALA A 123 -4.44 10.75 -8.43
CA ALA A 123 -3.25 9.90 -8.39
C ALA A 123 -1.97 10.59 -8.92
N LEU A 124 -2.11 11.56 -9.82
CA LEU A 124 -1.00 12.38 -10.29
C LEU A 124 -0.54 13.40 -9.25
N HIS A 125 -1.46 13.99 -8.47
CA HIS A 125 -1.15 15.06 -7.52
C HIS A 125 -0.82 14.56 -6.10
N HIS A 126 -1.23 13.35 -5.72
CA HIS A 126 -1.03 12.79 -4.38
C HIS A 126 -0.04 11.62 -4.42
N LYS A 127 1.25 11.92 -4.24
CA LYS A 127 2.33 10.94 -4.35
C LYS A 127 2.55 10.15 -3.07
N TYR A 128 2.87 8.87 -3.24
CA TYR A 128 3.40 8.00 -2.19
C TYR A 128 4.93 8.05 -2.20
N PHE A 129 5.57 7.30 -1.30
CA PHE A 129 7.01 7.10 -1.35
C PHE A 129 7.44 6.58 -2.74
N PRO A 130 8.49 7.13 -3.37
CA PRO A 130 8.82 6.83 -4.77
C PRO A 130 9.13 5.35 -5.04
N SER A 131 9.60 4.62 -4.02
CA SER A 131 9.79 3.17 -4.09
C SER A 131 8.61 2.42 -3.47
N VAL A 132 8.01 1.53 -4.25
CA VAL A 132 6.87 0.69 -3.86
C VAL A 132 7.34 -0.74 -3.71
N PHE A 133 6.98 -1.39 -2.60
CA PHE A 133 7.35 -2.77 -2.34
C PHE A 133 6.28 -3.70 -2.89
N ILE A 134 6.63 -4.53 -3.87
CA ILE A 134 5.70 -5.45 -4.53
C ILE A 134 5.94 -6.88 -4.08
N ALA A 135 4.92 -7.52 -3.52
CA ALA A 135 4.92 -8.93 -3.20
C ALA A 135 4.58 -9.73 -4.47
N PRO A 136 5.54 -10.50 -5.04
CA PRO A 136 5.28 -11.31 -6.22
C PRO A 136 4.24 -12.41 -5.94
N PRO A 137 3.54 -12.93 -6.97
CA PRO A 137 2.71 -14.11 -6.85
C PRO A 137 3.52 -15.26 -6.27
N TRP A 138 2.97 -15.93 -5.25
CA TRP A 138 3.68 -16.96 -4.51
C TRP A 138 2.89 -18.27 -4.55
N ARG A 139 3.28 -19.16 -5.46
CA ARG A 139 2.51 -20.38 -5.76
C ARG A 139 2.39 -21.31 -4.58
N GLU A 140 3.45 -21.44 -3.79
CA GLU A 140 3.55 -22.33 -2.63
C GLU A 140 2.59 -21.98 -1.48
N ILE A 141 2.17 -20.71 -1.39
CA ILE A 141 1.21 -20.25 -0.37
C ILE A 141 -0.13 -19.82 -0.98
N TYR A 142 -0.29 -19.99 -2.29
CA TYR A 142 -1.50 -19.58 -3.00
C TYR A 142 -2.62 -20.59 -2.75
N ASN A 143 -3.54 -20.23 -1.86
CA ASN A 143 -4.76 -20.99 -1.59
C ASN A 143 -5.98 -20.17 -2.03
N ARG A 144 -6.90 -20.85 -2.72
CA ARG A 144 -8.24 -20.30 -3.00
C ARG A 144 -9.06 -20.32 -1.72
N ASP A 145 -9.76 -19.24 -1.45
CA ASP A 145 -10.77 -19.16 -0.41
C ASP A 145 -12.04 -18.51 -0.99
N PRO A 146 -13.21 -18.55 -0.33
CA PRO A 146 -14.45 -18.01 -0.89
C PRO A 146 -14.38 -16.53 -1.28
N GLU A 147 -13.45 -15.78 -0.69
CA GLU A 147 -13.17 -14.36 -0.99
C GLU A 147 -12.01 -14.18 -2.00
N ARG A 148 -11.36 -15.26 -2.46
CA ARG A 148 -10.31 -15.31 -3.50
C ARG A 148 -10.71 -16.27 -4.61
N ARG A 149 -11.53 -15.74 -5.53
CA ARG A 149 -12.08 -16.50 -6.66
C ARG A 149 -11.13 -16.57 -7.85
N GLU A 150 -10.09 -15.74 -7.89
CA GLU A 150 -9.16 -15.71 -9.00
C GLU A 150 -8.39 -17.03 -9.12
N ASP A 151 -8.07 -17.43 -10.35
CA ASP A 151 -7.11 -18.51 -10.59
C ASP A 151 -5.68 -17.98 -10.58
N TRP A 152 -4.72 -18.91 -10.63
CA TRP A 152 -3.30 -18.57 -10.66
C TRP A 152 -2.94 -17.66 -11.84
N THR A 153 -3.54 -17.88 -13.01
CA THR A 153 -3.31 -17.09 -14.22
C THR A 153 -3.74 -15.64 -14.00
N THR A 154 -4.92 -15.44 -13.41
CA THR A 154 -5.42 -14.12 -13.04
C THR A 154 -4.55 -13.46 -11.98
N ALA A 155 -4.05 -14.21 -10.98
CA ALA A 155 -3.13 -13.66 -9.97
C ALA A 155 -1.81 -13.16 -10.58
N VAL A 156 -1.26 -13.87 -11.57
CA VAL A 156 -0.08 -13.43 -12.34
C VAL A 156 -0.42 -12.20 -13.18
N ARG A 157 -1.55 -12.20 -13.89
CA ARG A 157 -1.98 -11.06 -14.71
C ARG A 157 -2.21 -9.79 -13.88
N ILE A 158 -2.77 -9.92 -12.67
CA ILE A 158 -2.89 -8.80 -11.72
C ILE A 158 -1.51 -8.26 -11.34
N HIS A 159 -0.51 -9.12 -11.14
CA HIS A 159 0.84 -8.68 -10.84
C HIS A 159 1.45 -7.88 -12.01
N ASP A 160 1.21 -8.31 -13.24
CA ASP A 160 1.66 -7.59 -14.44
C ASP A 160 0.99 -6.22 -14.53
N PHE A 161 -0.33 -6.14 -14.35
CA PHE A 161 -1.05 -4.87 -14.35
C PHE A 161 -0.60 -3.92 -13.23
N LEU A 162 -0.36 -4.44 -12.02
CA LEU A 162 0.23 -3.65 -10.93
C LEU A 162 1.58 -3.09 -11.35
N THR A 163 2.45 -3.94 -11.90
CA THR A 163 3.79 -3.55 -12.33
C THR A 163 3.73 -2.44 -13.37
N GLU A 164 2.97 -2.64 -14.44
CA GLU A 164 2.79 -1.66 -15.50
C GLU A 164 2.22 -0.33 -14.99
N THR A 165 1.18 -0.39 -14.15
CA THR A 165 0.48 0.81 -13.67
C THR A 165 1.40 1.63 -12.77
N TYR A 166 2.07 1.01 -11.79
CA TYR A 166 3.02 1.73 -10.95
C TYR A 166 4.15 2.36 -11.75
N THR A 167 4.71 1.65 -12.74
CA THR A 167 5.73 2.19 -13.64
C THR A 167 5.21 3.37 -14.45
N LYS A 168 3.99 3.29 -15.01
CA LYS A 168 3.36 4.42 -15.74
C LYS A 168 3.18 5.66 -14.87
N PHE A 169 2.91 5.50 -13.57
CA PHE A 169 2.79 6.61 -12.62
C PHE A 169 4.14 7.10 -12.05
N GLY A 170 5.26 6.53 -12.50
CA GLY A 170 6.62 6.97 -12.16
C GLY A 170 7.21 6.35 -10.89
N TYR A 171 6.62 5.27 -10.38
CA TYR A 171 7.14 4.58 -9.20
C TYR A 171 8.20 3.54 -9.55
N THR A 172 9.17 3.38 -8.65
CA THR A 172 10.16 2.28 -8.72
C THR A 172 9.68 1.10 -7.89
N LEU A 173 9.53 -0.07 -8.51
CA LEU A 173 9.10 -1.27 -7.80
C LEU A 173 10.28 -2.05 -7.24
N ILE A 174 10.19 -2.41 -5.97
CA ILE A 174 11.13 -3.28 -5.27
C ILE A 174 10.45 -4.59 -4.95
N SER A 175 10.88 -5.66 -5.62
CA SER A 175 10.34 -6.99 -5.38
C SER A 175 10.70 -7.49 -3.98
N ILE A 176 9.69 -7.92 -3.22
CA ILE A 176 9.88 -8.45 -1.88
C ILE A 176 10.27 -9.93 -1.98
N PRO A 177 11.42 -10.35 -1.42
CA PRO A 177 11.88 -11.73 -1.50
C PRO A 177 10.97 -12.73 -0.76
N PHE A 178 11.06 -13.99 -1.17
CA PHE A 178 10.35 -15.12 -0.58
C PHE A 178 11.01 -15.59 0.73
N TYR A 179 10.96 -14.76 1.77
CA TYR A 179 11.45 -15.07 3.11
C TYR A 179 10.32 -15.27 4.12
N THR A 180 10.67 -15.57 5.37
CA THR A 180 9.71 -15.55 6.48
C THR A 180 9.10 -14.16 6.66
N PRO A 181 7.89 -14.03 7.22
CA PRO A 181 7.25 -12.73 7.42
C PRO A 181 8.14 -11.69 8.12
N GLU A 182 8.91 -12.11 9.14
CA GLU A 182 9.81 -11.26 9.92
C GLU A 182 10.95 -10.71 9.06
N LYS A 183 11.58 -11.58 8.25
CA LYS A 183 12.68 -11.22 7.35
C LYS A 183 12.20 -10.33 6.19
N ARG A 184 10.96 -10.51 5.72
CA ARG A 184 10.36 -9.62 4.70
C ARG A 184 10.12 -8.21 5.26
N ALA A 185 9.62 -8.09 6.49
CA ALA A 185 9.46 -6.80 7.15
C ALA A 185 10.81 -6.11 7.41
N GLU A 186 11.83 -6.86 7.85
CA GLU A 186 13.19 -6.34 8.02
C GLU A 186 13.81 -5.88 6.69
N PHE A 187 13.66 -6.66 5.63
CA PHE A 187 14.11 -6.27 4.28
C PHE A 187 13.51 -4.92 3.85
N ILE A 188 12.21 -4.72 4.05
CA ILE A 188 11.53 -3.47 3.69
C ILE A 188 12.12 -2.29 4.46
N LEU A 189 12.23 -2.41 5.78
CA LEU A 189 12.76 -1.34 6.64
C LEU A 189 14.20 -0.98 6.29
N ARG A 190 15.08 -1.98 6.15
CA ARG A 190 16.47 -1.78 5.74
C ARG A 190 16.54 -1.10 4.38
N LYS A 191 15.66 -1.48 3.45
CA LYS A 191 15.66 -0.89 2.11
C LYS A 191 15.23 0.57 2.12
N ILE A 192 14.26 0.94 2.96
CA ILE A 192 13.87 2.35 3.17
C ILE A 192 15.06 3.14 3.74
N GLU A 193 15.73 2.62 4.77
CA GLU A 193 16.91 3.26 5.36
C GLU A 193 18.03 3.47 4.33
N GLU A 194 18.33 2.46 3.50
CA GLU A 194 19.29 2.58 2.39
C GLU A 194 18.88 3.70 1.42
N LEU A 195 17.63 3.72 0.96
CA LEU A 195 17.13 4.73 0.01
C LEU A 195 17.19 6.15 0.58
N GLU A 196 16.96 6.30 1.89
CA GLU A 196 17.04 7.59 2.57
C GLU A 196 18.49 8.06 2.77
N GLN A 197 19.42 7.15 3.05
CA GLN A 197 20.83 7.49 3.22
C GLN A 197 21.51 7.93 1.92
N PHE A 198 21.16 7.30 0.79
CA PHE A 198 21.76 7.62 -0.50
C PHE A 198 21.07 8.78 -1.22
N GLY A 199 19.91 9.22 -0.73
CA GLY A 199 19.14 10.33 -1.25
C GLY A 199 18.58 10.04 -2.64
N TYR A 200 17.26 10.22 -2.79
CA TYR A 200 16.71 10.57 -4.10
C TYR A 200 17.27 11.95 -4.47
N ARG A 201 18.45 11.98 -5.08
CA ARG A 201 18.96 13.16 -5.80
C ARG A 201 18.21 13.32 -7.11
#